data_AF-A0A023CXV1-F1
#
_entry.id   AF-A0A023CXV1-F1
#
_cell.length_a   1.000
_cell.length_b   1.000
_cell.length_c   1.000
_cell.angle_alpha   90.00
_cell.angle_beta   90.00
_cell.angle_gamma   90.00
#
_symmetry.space_group_name_H-M   'P 1'
#
loop_
_entity.id
_entity.type
_entity.pdbx_description
1 polymer ?
#
loop_
_entity_poly.entity_id
_entity_poly.type
_entity_poly.pdbx_seq_one_letter_code
_entity_poly.pdbx_strand_id
1 'polypeptide(L)' 'MKLAYDMVTCQTCGSKVTAGKYCSSCGARLISSSEKEEVEVNICVNCGALTPNEEYCSVCGFHAEQEVFF' A
#
# COMPACT_ATOMS: atom_id res chain seq x y z
N MET A 1 0.03 -1.03 -14.07
CA MET A 1 0.59 0.26 -14.54
C MET A 1 1.55 0.79 -13.49
N LYS A 2 2.56 1.59 -13.85
CA LYS A 2 3.55 2.10 -12.88
C LYS A 2 3.29 3.57 -12.55
N LEU A 3 3.36 3.93 -11.27
CA LEU A 3 3.25 5.30 -10.78
C LEU A 3 4.35 5.60 -9.76
N ALA A 4 4.80 6.85 -9.70
CA ALA A 4 5.70 7.31 -8.65
C ALA A 4 4.95 7.46 -7.32
N TYR A 5 5.42 6.78 -6.27
CA TYR A 5 4.90 6.82 -4.91
C TYR A 5 6.00 7.22 -3.94
N ASP A 6 5.63 7.92 -2.87
CA ASP A 6 6.54 8.07 -1.74
C ASP A 6 6.68 6.73 -1.01
N MET A 7 7.85 6.43 -0.47
CA MET A 7 8.19 5.24 0.31
C MET A 7 8.44 5.59 1.76
N VAL A 8 8.08 4.69 2.68
CA VAL A 8 8.28 4.84 4.13
C VAL A 8 8.52 3.49 4.78
N THR A 9 9.36 3.47 5.81
CA THR A 9 9.54 2.27 6.65
C THR A 9 8.46 2.23 7.72
N CYS A 10 7.68 1.15 7.75
CA CYS A 10 6.66 0.95 8.77
C CYS A 10 7.32 0.78 10.14
N GLN A 11 6.96 1.63 11.11
CA GLN A 11 7.48 1.55 12.49
C GLN A 11 6.92 0.34 13.27
N THR A 12 5.86 -0.30 12.78
CA THR A 12 5.24 -1.45 13.44
C THR A 12 5.82 -2.79 13.00
N CYS A 13 6.04 -2.99 11.69
CA CYS A 13 6.55 -4.26 11.15
C CYS A 13 7.96 -4.17 10.53
N GLY A 14 8.52 -2.97 10.36
CA GLY A 14 9.85 -2.76 9.78
C GLY A 14 9.90 -2.83 8.25
N SER A 15 8.80 -3.17 7.57
CA SER A 15 8.75 -3.25 6.10
C SER A 15 8.90 -1.86 5.47
N LYS A 16 9.72 -1.75 4.42
CA LYS A 16 9.71 -0.59 3.51
C LYS A 16 8.50 -0.74 2.59
N VAL A 17 7.55 0.18 2.70
CA VAL A 17 6.27 0.15 1.98
C VAL A 17 6.00 1.50 1.35
N THR A 18 5.02 1.56 0.45
CA THR A 18 4.55 2.85 -0.04
C THR A 18 3.91 3.68 1.06
N ALA A 19 4.14 4.98 1.00
CA ALA A 19 3.50 5.94 1.86
C ALA A 19 2.00 5.97 1.59
N GLY A 20 1.25 6.00 2.68
CA GLY A 20 -0.20 6.05 2.69
C GLY A 20 -0.69 6.28 4.10
N LYS A 21 -1.99 6.07 4.32
CA LYS A 21 -2.57 6.06 5.67
C LYS A 21 -2.25 4.76 6.41
N TYR A 22 -2.09 3.66 5.67
CA TYR A 22 -1.91 2.32 6.22
C TYR A 22 -0.70 1.62 5.60
N CYS A 23 -0.04 0.79 6.39
CA CYS A 23 1.05 -0.07 5.98
C CYS A 23 0.47 -1.15 5.10
N SER A 24 0.94 -1.20 3.87
CA SER A 24 0.49 -2.18 2.90
C SER A 24 0.99 -3.60 3.16
N SER A 25 1.89 -3.79 4.12
CA SER A 25 2.40 -5.10 4.53
C SER A 25 1.73 -5.64 5.80
N CYS A 26 1.27 -4.79 6.72
CA CYS A 26 0.73 -5.23 8.02
C CYS A 26 -0.55 -4.52 8.48
N GLY A 27 -1.07 -3.56 7.71
CA GLY A 27 -2.28 -2.80 8.03
C GLY A 27 -2.13 -1.70 9.08
N ALA A 28 -0.95 -1.54 9.72
CA ALA A 28 -0.73 -0.51 10.73
C ALA A 28 -0.78 0.91 10.16
N ARG A 29 -1.21 1.90 10.95
CA ARG A 29 -1.30 3.30 10.49
C ARG A 29 0.11 3.89 10.31
N LEU A 30 0.40 4.46 9.14
CA LEU A 30 1.70 5.07 8.85
C LEU A 30 1.73 6.55 9.25
N ILE A 31 2.91 7.01 9.68
CA ILE A 31 3.21 8.43 9.96
C ILE A 31 4.29 8.82 8.94
N SER A 32 3.94 9.71 8.01
CA SER A 32 4.67 9.92 6.76
C SER A 32 6.07 10.54 6.92
N SER A 33 7.04 10.02 6.17
CA SER A 33 8.30 10.67 5.75
C SER A 33 8.62 10.16 4.32
N SER A 34 9.23 10.99 3.45
CA SER A 34 9.07 10.86 1.99
C SER A 34 10.37 10.63 1.21
N GLU A 35 10.39 9.60 0.35
CA GLU A 35 11.31 9.38 -0.79
C GLU A 35 10.52 8.79 -1.97
N LYS A 36 10.65 9.29 -3.21
CA LYS A 36 9.82 8.85 -4.35
C LYS A 36 10.42 7.67 -5.13
N GLU A 37 9.60 6.68 -5.46
CA GLU A 37 9.98 5.48 -6.20
C GLU A 37 8.84 5.01 -7.13
N GLU A 38 9.15 4.46 -8.31
CA GLU A 38 8.14 3.96 -9.25
C GLU A 38 7.68 2.54 -8.90
N VAL A 39 6.39 2.36 -8.65
CA VAL A 39 5.79 1.09 -8.22
C VAL A 39 4.60 0.70 -9.08
N GLU A 40 4.33 -0.61 -9.17
CA GLU A 40 3.13 -1.11 -9.84
C GLU A 40 1.89 -0.92 -8.99
N VAL A 41 0.86 -0.32 -9.59
CA VAL A 41 -0.41 -0.03 -8.93
C VAL A 41 -1.59 -0.74 -9.60
N ASN A 42 -2.60 -1.03 -8.79
CA ASN A 42 -3.89 -1.57 -9.16
C ASN A 42 -5.03 -0.81 -8.43
N ILE A 43 -6.26 -1.01 -8.89
CA ILE A 43 -7.44 -0.43 -8.25
C ILE A 43 -7.81 -1.29 -7.03
N CYS A 44 -7.86 -0.68 -5.85
CA CYS A 44 -8.39 -1.32 -4.66
C CYS A 44 -9.89 -1.59 -4.84
N VAL A 45 -10.30 -2.86 -4.74
CA VAL A 45 -11.69 -3.28 -4.92
C VAL A 45 -12.65 -2.70 -3.86
N ASN A 46 -12.13 -2.35 -2.68
CA ASN A 46 -12.96 -1.83 -1.59
C ASN A 46 -13.20 -0.32 -1.67
N CYS A 47 -12.20 0.48 -2.05
CA CYS A 47 -12.31 1.95 -2.03
C CYS A 47 -12.12 2.63 -3.40
N GLY A 48 -11.77 1.87 -4.44
CA GLY A 48 -11.54 2.40 -5.80
C GLY A 48 -10.23 3.18 -5.97
N ALA A 49 -9.42 3.30 -4.92
CA ALA A 49 -8.15 4.01 -5.00
C ALA A 49 -7.12 3.23 -5.84
N LEU A 50 -6.32 3.94 -6.61
CA LEU A 50 -5.13 3.38 -7.21
C LEU A 50 -4.06 3.26 -6.14
N THR A 51 -3.72 2.04 -5.76
CA THR A 51 -2.70 1.75 -4.74
C THR A 51 -1.81 0.61 -5.22
N PRO A 52 -0.61 0.45 -4.65
CA PRO A 52 0.25 -0.66 -5.02
C PRO A 52 -0.42 -2.01 -4.78
N ASN A 53 0.01 -2.99 -5.56
CA ASN A 53 -0.48 -4.36 -5.45
C ASN A 53 0.20 -5.09 -4.28
N GLU A 54 -0.21 -4.73 -3.07
CA GLU A 54 0.34 -5.20 -1.80
C GLU A 54 -0.78 -5.77 -0.91
N GLU A 55 -0.42 -6.47 0.17
CA GLU A 55 -1.37 -7.20 1.06
C GLU A 55 -2.50 -6.32 1.61
N TYR A 56 -2.19 -5.05 1.93
CA TYR A 56 -3.16 -4.09 2.43
C TYR A 56 -3.19 -2.84 1.55
N CYS A 57 -4.39 -2.29 1.35
CA CYS A 57 -4.55 -1.01 0.69
C CYS A 57 -3.94 0.12 1.53
N SER A 58 -2.93 0.81 1.00
CA SER A 58 -2.27 1.91 1.70
C SER A 58 -3.20 3.12 1.97
N VAL A 59 -4.37 3.19 1.32
CA VAL A 59 -5.35 4.27 1.49
C VAL A 59 -6.44 3.93 2.52
N CYS A 60 -7.01 2.73 2.49
CA CYS A 60 -8.14 2.35 3.35
C CYS A 60 -7.87 1.20 4.31
N GLY A 61 -6.71 0.53 4.22
CA GLY A 61 -6.33 -0.59 5.10
C GLY A 61 -7.03 -1.90 4.78
N PHE A 62 -7.73 -2.02 3.65
CA PHE A 62 -8.38 -3.25 3.20
C PHE A 62 -7.34 -4.34 2.92
N HIS A 63 -7.50 -5.52 3.53
CA HIS A 63 -6.66 -6.70 3.28
C HIS A 63 -7.13 -7.42 2.01
N ALA A 64 -6.23 -7.64 1.08
CA ALA A 64 -6.54 -8.18 -0.25
C ALA A 64 -6.74 -9.71 -0.28
N GLU A 65 -6.53 -10.42 0.84
CA GLU A 65 -6.71 -11.86 0.91
C GLU A 65 -8.21 -12.21 0.81
N GLN A 66 -8.70 -12.35 -0.43
CA GLN A 66 -9.38 -13.55 -0.92
C GLN A 66 -9.82 -13.37 -2.39
N GLU A 67 -9.33 -14.31 -3.21
CA GLU A 67 -9.90 -14.75 -4.50
C GLU A 67 -9.64 -13.91 -5.76
N VAL A 68 -8.38 -13.93 -6.24
CA VAL A 68 -8.14 -13.96 -7.69
C VAL A 68 -8.47 -15.38 -8.18
N PHE A 69 -9.75 -15.68 -8.38
CA PHE A 69 -10.14 -16.82 -9.21
C PHE A 69 -9.77 -16.48 -10.66
N PHE A 70 -8.76 -17.17 -11.19
CA PHE A 70 -8.41 -17.19 -12.61
C PHE A 70 -9.47 -17.94 -13.43
#